data_AF-A0AAE0YSU7-F1
#
_entry.id   AF-A0AAE0YSU7-F1
#
_cell.length_a   1.000
_cell.length_b   1.000
_cell.length_c   1.000
_cell.angle_alpha   90.00
_cell.angle_beta   90.00
_cell.angle_gamma   90.00
#
_symmetry.space_group_name_H-M   'P 1'
#
loop_
_entity.id
_entity.type
_entity.pdbx_description
1 polymer ?
#
loop_
_entity_poly.entity_id
_entity_poly.type
_entity_poly.pdbx_seq_one_letter_code
_entity_poly.pdbx_strand_id
1 'polypeptide(L)'
;YTACVTDGWFGLNCQYQCHCAGSAPCDKHDGSCSSGCHQDWFGPACQYDRMSYSGPGWLTDSDDTTCNTGNTQPVTVILDTPIPLKWVRVVVSDADSLNQIHLSYQLPGSFTPLACPGLRKAKVDNLTMDIECSTPEPVSGVTLSRSGITELCSLYINGGRNVALKQSAAQSSRLLPATNAWLARYAVDGTTGGNNSLTCTHTAPDRPTPGWWTVTFSQAAYITRFLIYNRNGDCGQGCKDRLAGFTLTANSDSSTATLYSYTDPGGPGQDSYTVVPSPRISFPVSQIRFMTGDSRNILALCEVLVFGETNCPAGQFGLRCERQCNCVDQGSCFVHSGGCPSGCAVGYTGEDCSGKLLDGKEKNPDFLMR
;
A
#
# COMPACT_ATOMS: atom_id res chain seq x y z
N TYR A 1 17.84 4.16 19.99
CA TYR A 1 17.19 3.42 18.90
C TYR A 1 17.73 2.00 18.92
N THR A 2 16.93 1.02 19.34
CA THR A 2 17.29 -0.39 19.25
C THR A 2 16.96 -0.88 17.84
N ALA A 3 17.95 -1.45 17.15
CA ALA A 3 17.76 -2.09 15.86
C ALA A 3 16.72 -3.20 15.96
N CYS A 4 15.95 -3.44 14.88
CA CYS A 4 15.04 -4.57 14.85
C CYS A 4 15.82 -5.88 14.95
N VAL A 5 15.38 -6.80 15.79
CA VAL A 5 16.04 -8.11 15.99
C VAL A 5 15.18 -9.29 15.56
N THR A 6 13.88 -9.09 15.38
CA THR A 6 12.93 -10.15 15.02
C THR A 6 12.98 -10.44 13.52
N ASP A 7 13.21 -11.70 13.15
CA ASP A 7 13.20 -12.11 11.74
C ASP A 7 11.80 -11.96 11.12
N GLY A 8 11.75 -11.62 9.83
CA GLY A 8 10.50 -11.29 9.13
C GLY A 8 9.99 -9.88 9.40
N TRP A 9 10.76 -9.05 10.12
CA TRP A 9 10.41 -7.66 10.43
C TRP A 9 11.59 -6.72 10.27
N PHE A 10 11.31 -5.45 9.99
CA PHE A 10 12.33 -4.41 9.87
C PHE A 10 11.85 -3.04 10.35
N GLY A 11 12.77 -2.09 10.35
CA GLY A 11 12.53 -0.70 10.70
C GLY A 11 12.39 -0.47 12.21
N LEU A 12 12.06 0.76 12.56
CA LEU A 12 11.98 1.16 13.97
C LEU A 12 10.92 0.34 14.72
N ASN A 13 11.30 -0.23 15.86
CA ASN A 13 10.45 -1.10 16.69
C ASN A 13 9.93 -2.36 15.95
N CYS A 14 10.63 -2.81 14.90
CA CYS A 14 10.19 -3.93 14.07
C CYS A 14 8.77 -3.72 13.53
N GLN A 15 8.42 -2.48 13.13
CA GLN A 15 7.06 -2.12 12.77
C GLN A 15 6.58 -2.77 11.46
N TYR A 16 7.49 -2.97 10.49
CA TYR A 16 7.15 -3.37 9.13
C TYR A 16 7.47 -4.84 8.89
N GLN A 17 6.61 -5.53 8.16
CA GLN A 17 6.75 -6.95 7.85
C GLN A 17 7.53 -7.13 6.55
N CYS A 18 8.46 -8.10 6.51
CA CYS A 18 9.18 -8.44 5.29
C CYS A 18 8.25 -9.13 4.28
N HIS A 19 8.33 -8.76 3.01
CA HIS A 19 7.62 -9.40 1.91
C HIS A 19 8.58 -9.79 0.77
N CYS A 20 9.72 -10.40 1.10
CA CYS A 20 10.68 -10.85 0.11
C CYS A 20 10.24 -12.16 -0.57
N ALA A 21 10.70 -12.38 -1.80
CA ALA A 21 10.47 -13.60 -2.55
C ALA A 21 10.94 -14.83 -1.77
N GLY A 22 10.15 -15.92 -1.82
CA GLY A 22 10.46 -17.17 -1.13
C GLY A 22 10.46 -17.08 0.40
N SER A 23 9.83 -16.06 0.99
CA SER A 23 9.87 -15.79 2.44
C SER A 23 11.28 -15.56 2.99
N ALA A 24 12.21 -15.09 2.14
CA ALA A 24 13.55 -14.73 2.58
C ALA A 24 13.52 -13.58 3.62
N PRO A 25 14.47 -13.55 4.57
CA PRO A 25 14.58 -12.43 5.49
C PRO A 25 14.98 -11.15 4.73
N CYS A 26 14.34 -10.03 5.08
CA CYS A 26 14.74 -8.71 4.60
C CYS A 26 15.84 -8.10 5.48
N ASP A 27 16.51 -7.05 4.99
CA ASP A 27 17.40 -6.25 5.82
C ASP A 27 16.63 -5.62 6.99
N LYS A 28 17.19 -5.72 8.21
CA LYS A 28 16.47 -5.33 9.44
C LYS A 28 16.36 -3.80 9.61
N HIS A 29 17.13 -3.02 8.87
CA HIS A 29 17.15 -1.57 8.93
C HIS A 29 16.21 -0.95 7.89
N ASP A 30 16.36 -1.33 6.62
CA ASP A 30 15.64 -0.70 5.51
C ASP A 30 14.59 -1.60 4.83
N GLY A 31 14.56 -2.89 5.15
CA GLY A 31 13.60 -3.84 4.61
C GLY A 31 13.90 -4.31 3.18
N SER A 32 15.10 -4.02 2.66
CA SER A 32 15.49 -4.45 1.32
C SER A 32 15.53 -5.98 1.19
N CYS A 33 15.18 -6.45 -0.02
CA CYS A 33 15.09 -7.86 -0.38
C CYS A 33 16.07 -8.16 -1.51
N SER A 34 17.11 -8.96 -1.25
CA SER A 34 18.09 -9.34 -2.28
C SER A 34 17.52 -10.26 -3.36
N SER A 35 16.46 -11.00 -3.05
CA SER A 35 15.75 -11.90 -3.97
C SER A 35 14.55 -11.24 -4.67
N GLY A 36 14.38 -9.93 -4.50
CA GLY A 36 13.17 -9.23 -4.95
C GLY A 36 11.97 -9.50 -4.03
N CYS A 37 10.81 -9.02 -4.46
CA CYS A 37 9.57 -9.07 -3.68
C CYS A 37 8.81 -10.38 -3.89
N HIS A 38 8.04 -10.77 -2.88
CA HIS A 38 6.97 -11.74 -3.05
C HIS A 38 6.02 -11.28 -4.15
N GLN A 39 5.46 -12.19 -4.95
CA GLN A 39 4.64 -11.83 -6.11
C GLN A 39 3.49 -10.85 -5.76
N ASP A 40 2.89 -10.94 -4.58
CA ASP A 40 1.78 -10.05 -4.19
C ASP A 40 2.23 -8.66 -3.70
N TRP A 41 3.54 -8.37 -3.71
CA TRP A 41 4.12 -7.15 -3.16
C TRP A 41 5.15 -6.54 -4.11
N PHE A 42 5.31 -5.22 -4.06
CA PHE A 42 6.31 -4.51 -4.87
C PHE A 42 6.72 -3.18 -4.22
N GLY A 43 7.56 -2.43 -4.96
CA GLY A 43 8.01 -1.10 -4.56
C GLY A 43 9.08 -1.12 -3.45
N PRO A 44 9.41 0.06 -2.88
CA PRO A 44 10.43 0.18 -1.84
C PRO A 44 10.17 -0.77 -0.67
N ALA A 45 11.19 -1.56 -0.31
CA ALA A 45 11.14 -2.59 0.75
C ALA A 45 9.98 -3.61 0.62
N CYS A 46 9.43 -3.78 -0.59
CA CYS A 46 8.30 -4.67 -0.87
C CYS A 46 7.06 -4.37 0.00
N GLN A 47 6.79 -3.10 0.30
CA GLN A 47 5.71 -2.71 1.22
C GLN A 47 4.38 -2.35 0.54
N TYR A 48 4.32 -2.36 -0.79
CA TYR A 48 3.11 -2.03 -1.53
C TYR A 48 2.43 -3.28 -2.04
N ASP A 49 1.16 -3.43 -1.68
CA ASP A 49 0.31 -4.50 -2.19
C ASP A 49 0.11 -4.33 -3.69
N ARG A 50 0.38 -5.40 -4.44
CA ARG A 50 0.21 -5.45 -5.90
C ARG A 50 -1.21 -5.86 -6.23
N MET A 51 -1.97 -4.96 -6.84
CA MET A 51 -3.34 -5.28 -7.24
C MET A 51 -3.37 -6.34 -8.33
N SER A 52 -4.20 -7.36 -8.13
CA SER A 52 -4.51 -8.36 -9.14
C SER A 52 -5.37 -7.77 -10.27
N TYR A 53 -5.06 -8.18 -11.49
CA TYR A 53 -5.79 -7.80 -12.68
C TYR A 53 -5.74 -8.93 -13.71
N SER A 54 -6.71 -8.91 -14.63
CA SER A 54 -6.71 -9.71 -15.85
C SER A 54 -6.11 -8.93 -17.02
N GLY A 55 -5.32 -9.61 -17.84
CA GLY A 55 -4.59 -9.01 -18.95
C GLY A 55 -3.83 -10.04 -19.79
N PRO A 56 -2.94 -9.60 -20.70
CA PRO A 56 -2.07 -10.50 -21.44
C PRO A 56 -1.18 -11.33 -20.50
N GLY A 57 -0.98 -12.62 -20.83
CA GLY A 57 -0.27 -13.55 -19.94
C GLY A 57 1.13 -13.10 -19.53
N TRP A 58 1.90 -12.53 -20.46
CA TRP A 58 3.25 -12.01 -20.20
C TRP A 58 3.27 -10.81 -19.23
N LEU A 59 2.15 -10.11 -19.03
CA LEU A 59 2.05 -9.00 -18.07
C LEU A 59 1.57 -9.47 -16.69
N THR A 60 1.18 -10.74 -16.57
CA THR A 60 0.61 -11.34 -15.35
C THR A 60 1.44 -12.51 -14.81
N ASP A 61 2.58 -12.80 -15.43
CA ASP A 61 3.45 -13.93 -15.07
C ASP A 61 4.41 -13.62 -13.90
N SER A 62 4.44 -12.37 -13.44
CA SER A 62 5.35 -11.90 -12.38
C SER A 62 6.83 -12.00 -12.73
N ASP A 63 7.16 -11.89 -14.01
CA ASP A 63 8.53 -11.90 -14.52
C ASP A 63 8.85 -10.60 -15.27
N ASP A 64 9.73 -9.78 -14.68
CA ASP A 64 10.20 -8.52 -15.29
C ASP A 64 10.99 -8.72 -16.60
N THR A 65 11.37 -9.97 -16.94
CA THR A 65 12.13 -10.30 -18.14
C THR A 65 11.25 -10.81 -19.30
N THR A 66 9.98 -11.14 -19.05
CA THR A 66 9.05 -11.52 -20.11
C THR A 66 8.38 -10.28 -20.69
N CYS A 67 8.65 -9.98 -21.95
CA CYS A 67 8.14 -8.77 -22.59
C CYS A 67 7.28 -9.05 -23.82
N ASN A 68 6.42 -8.11 -24.18
CA ASN A 68 5.64 -8.20 -25.41
C ASN A 68 6.54 -8.05 -26.65
N THR A 69 6.46 -9.01 -27.57
CA THR A 69 7.20 -8.95 -28.83
C THR A 69 6.30 -8.36 -29.93
N GLY A 70 6.72 -7.25 -30.54
CA GLY A 70 6.11 -6.72 -31.78
C GLY A 70 4.68 -6.15 -31.68
N ASN A 71 4.07 -6.06 -30.50
CA ASN A 71 2.73 -5.49 -30.34
C ASN A 71 2.78 -3.99 -30.01
N THR A 72 2.25 -3.16 -30.92
CA THR A 72 2.18 -1.70 -30.81
C THR A 72 0.81 -1.17 -30.34
N GLN A 73 -0.16 -2.06 -30.11
CA GLN A 73 -1.49 -1.67 -29.66
C GLN A 73 -1.48 -1.25 -28.18
N PRO A 74 -2.39 -0.34 -27.77
CA PRO A 74 -2.61 -0.06 -26.36
C PRO A 74 -2.96 -1.32 -25.59
N VAL A 75 -2.32 -1.52 -24.44
CA VAL A 75 -2.57 -2.64 -23.55
C VAL A 75 -3.50 -2.16 -22.45
N THR A 76 -4.65 -2.82 -22.29
CA THR A 76 -5.60 -2.55 -21.21
C THR A 76 -5.66 -3.75 -20.29
N VAL A 77 -5.57 -3.49 -18.99
CA VAL A 77 -5.78 -4.49 -17.92
C VAL A 77 -7.01 -4.12 -17.11
N ILE A 78 -7.70 -5.13 -16.58
CA ILE A 78 -8.92 -4.96 -15.78
C ILE A 78 -8.64 -5.45 -14.36
N LEU A 79 -8.77 -4.56 -13.37
CA LEU A 79 -8.55 -4.90 -11.97
C LEU A 79 -9.66 -5.83 -11.47
N ASP A 80 -9.28 -6.83 -10.69
CA ASP A 80 -10.22 -7.75 -10.05
C ASP A 80 -11.07 -7.02 -8.99
N THR A 81 -10.46 -6.03 -8.33
CA THR A 81 -11.12 -5.14 -7.37
C THR A 81 -10.91 -3.69 -7.79
N PRO A 82 -11.97 -2.96 -8.17
CA PRO A 82 -11.86 -1.54 -8.46
C PRO A 82 -11.40 -0.73 -7.24
N ILE A 83 -10.36 0.07 -7.40
CA ILE A 83 -9.79 0.91 -6.33
C ILE A 83 -9.42 2.30 -6.85
N PRO A 84 -9.37 3.33 -6.00
CA PRO A 84 -8.78 4.61 -6.40
C PRO A 84 -7.31 4.40 -6.78
N LEU A 85 -6.94 4.78 -8.00
CA LEU A 85 -5.57 4.67 -8.48
C LEU A 85 -4.73 5.77 -7.83
N LYS A 86 -3.48 5.44 -7.49
CA LYS A 86 -2.51 6.40 -6.96
C LYS A 86 -1.28 6.49 -7.84
N TRP A 87 -0.65 5.36 -8.10
CA TRP A 87 0.47 5.25 -9.02
C TRP A 87 0.60 3.82 -9.53
N VAL A 88 1.36 3.66 -10.61
CA VAL A 88 1.75 2.36 -11.16
C VAL A 88 3.26 2.34 -11.37
N ARG A 89 3.85 1.14 -11.36
CA ARG A 89 5.22 0.90 -11.82
C ARG A 89 5.16 0.19 -13.16
N VAL A 90 6.00 0.62 -14.08
CA VAL A 90 6.14 0.00 -15.40
C VAL A 90 7.58 -0.41 -15.62
N VAL A 91 7.76 -1.63 -16.11
CA VAL A 91 9.06 -2.22 -16.49
C VAL A 91 9.08 -2.49 -17.98
N VAL A 92 10.19 -2.15 -18.63
CA VAL A 92 10.43 -2.35 -20.06
C VAL A 92 11.81 -2.96 -20.27
N SER A 93 12.09 -3.54 -21.43
CA SER A 93 13.45 -4.01 -21.78
C SER A 93 14.24 -3.01 -22.63
N ASP A 94 13.57 -2.00 -23.20
CA ASP A 94 14.21 -0.86 -23.87
C ASP A 94 13.96 0.44 -23.11
N ALA A 95 15.04 1.05 -22.60
CA ALA A 95 15.02 2.29 -21.82
C ALA A 95 14.37 3.47 -22.56
N ASP A 96 14.44 3.49 -23.90
CA ASP A 96 13.84 4.55 -24.71
C ASP A 96 12.30 4.50 -24.67
N SER A 97 11.72 3.33 -24.34
CA SER A 97 10.28 3.13 -24.19
C SER A 97 9.66 3.98 -23.09
N LEU A 98 10.38 4.20 -21.98
CA LEU A 98 9.80 4.73 -20.75
C LEU A 98 9.16 6.11 -20.94
N ASN A 99 9.80 6.97 -21.73
CA ASN A 99 9.31 8.32 -21.97
C ASN A 99 8.04 8.35 -22.85
N GLN A 100 7.82 7.31 -23.66
CA GLN A 100 6.71 7.23 -24.62
C GLN A 100 5.44 6.58 -24.05
N ILE A 101 5.48 6.08 -22.82
CA ILE A 101 4.34 5.43 -22.18
C ILE A 101 3.31 6.48 -21.76
N HIS A 102 2.09 6.36 -22.24
CA HIS A 102 0.95 7.14 -21.79
C HIS A 102 0.01 6.26 -20.95
N LEU A 103 -0.31 6.74 -19.76
CA LEU A 103 -1.22 6.08 -18.82
C LEU A 103 -2.59 6.74 -18.87
N SER A 104 -3.63 5.92 -18.97
CA SER A 104 -5.03 6.31 -18.84
C SER A 104 -5.77 5.27 -18.02
N TYR A 105 -6.95 5.61 -17.50
CA TYR A 105 -7.74 4.72 -16.65
C TYR A 105 -9.19 4.62 -17.11
N GLN A 106 -9.89 3.60 -16.66
CA GLN A 106 -11.31 3.36 -16.95
C GLN A 106 -12.11 3.28 -15.65
N LEU A 107 -13.31 3.86 -15.66
CA LEU A 107 -14.26 3.74 -14.56
C LEU A 107 -15.09 2.46 -14.71
N PRO A 108 -15.58 1.87 -13.60
CA PRO A 108 -16.50 0.73 -13.65
C PRO A 108 -17.68 0.99 -14.57
N GLY A 109 -17.92 0.06 -15.51
CA GLY A 109 -19.01 0.16 -16.49
C GLY A 109 -18.76 1.09 -17.68
N SER A 110 -17.57 1.69 -17.80
CA SER A 110 -17.16 2.51 -18.94
C SER A 110 -15.94 1.91 -19.64
N PHE A 111 -15.97 1.90 -20.97
CA PHE A 111 -14.82 1.51 -21.80
C PHE A 111 -14.00 2.70 -22.30
N THR A 112 -14.49 3.93 -22.08
CA THR A 112 -13.81 5.15 -22.52
C THR A 112 -12.64 5.46 -21.58
N PRO A 113 -11.38 5.46 -22.07
CA PRO A 113 -10.24 5.81 -21.24
C PRO A 113 -10.27 7.29 -20.87
N LEU A 114 -9.95 7.59 -19.62
CA LEU A 114 -9.80 8.93 -19.07
C LEU A 114 -8.33 9.22 -18.81
N ALA A 115 -7.91 10.45 -19.07
CA ALA A 115 -6.56 10.91 -18.81
C ALA A 115 -6.30 11.04 -17.29
N CYS A 116 -5.11 10.65 -16.86
CA CYS A 116 -4.68 10.80 -15.47
C CYS A 116 -4.58 12.26 -15.04
N PRO A 117 -5.29 12.69 -13.98
CA PRO A 117 -5.17 14.05 -13.45
C PRO A 117 -3.77 14.28 -12.88
N GLY A 118 -3.11 15.35 -13.31
CA GLY A 118 -1.81 15.74 -12.75
C GLY A 118 -0.72 14.68 -12.90
N LEU A 119 -0.74 13.91 -14.01
CA LEU A 119 0.20 12.82 -14.27
C LEU A 119 1.65 13.27 -14.07
N ARG A 120 2.38 12.55 -13.21
CA ARG A 120 3.81 12.75 -12.93
C ARG A 120 4.53 11.43 -13.12
N LYS A 121 5.80 11.48 -13.53
CA LYS A 121 6.63 10.30 -13.80
C LYS A 121 7.98 10.45 -13.12
N ALA A 122 8.50 9.41 -12.50
CA ALA A 122 9.87 9.38 -12.00
C ALA A 122 10.52 8.04 -12.38
N LYS A 123 11.76 8.10 -12.88
CA LYS A 123 12.53 6.89 -13.15
C LYS A 123 12.95 6.26 -11.83
N VAL A 124 12.79 4.95 -11.75
CA VAL A 124 13.31 4.10 -10.68
C VAL A 124 14.73 3.70 -11.04
N ASP A 125 14.90 3.21 -12.28
CA ASP A 125 16.18 2.91 -12.90
C ASP A 125 16.08 3.16 -14.42
N ASN A 126 16.97 2.57 -15.23
CA ASN A 126 16.97 2.75 -16.69
C ASN A 126 15.80 2.06 -17.39
N LEU A 127 15.22 1.02 -16.79
CA LEU A 127 14.19 0.14 -17.33
C LEU A 127 12.87 0.22 -16.55
N THR A 128 12.86 0.88 -15.41
CA THR A 128 11.70 0.97 -14.51
C THR A 128 11.28 2.42 -14.28
N MET A 129 9.97 2.67 -14.32
CA MET A 129 9.39 4.00 -14.06
C MET A 129 8.14 3.90 -13.19
N ASP A 130 8.04 4.80 -12.21
CA ASP A 130 6.81 5.03 -11.48
C ASP A 130 6.02 6.17 -12.13
N ILE A 131 4.73 5.96 -12.31
CA ILE A 131 3.79 6.92 -12.92
C ILE A 131 2.67 7.19 -11.92
N GLU A 132 2.60 8.41 -11.40
CA GLU A 132 1.54 8.85 -10.51
C GLU A 132 0.28 9.22 -11.31
N CYS A 133 -0.85 8.69 -10.86
CA CYS A 133 -2.18 8.91 -11.40
C CYS A 133 -3.20 8.81 -10.27
N SER A 134 -3.37 9.90 -9.53
CA SER A 134 -4.27 9.96 -8.38
C SER A 134 -5.72 10.18 -8.83
N THR A 135 -6.53 9.11 -8.87
CA THR A 135 -7.94 9.23 -9.27
C THR A 135 -8.85 9.53 -8.09
N PRO A 136 -9.93 10.31 -8.33
CA PRO A 136 -10.93 10.60 -7.30
C PRO A 136 -11.86 9.42 -7.00
N GLU A 137 -12.10 8.58 -7.99
CA GLU A 137 -13.04 7.45 -7.94
C GLU A 137 -12.29 6.14 -8.17
N PRO A 138 -12.85 5.00 -7.72
CA PRO A 138 -12.34 3.68 -8.06
C PRO A 138 -12.27 3.46 -9.56
N VAL A 139 -11.16 2.90 -10.04
CA VAL A 139 -10.93 2.55 -11.45
C VAL A 139 -11.08 1.05 -11.62
N SER A 140 -11.71 0.60 -12.70
CA SER A 140 -11.82 -0.81 -13.06
C SER A 140 -10.73 -1.26 -14.02
N GLY A 141 -10.05 -0.34 -14.69
CA GLY A 141 -9.03 -0.70 -15.67
C GLY A 141 -7.99 0.40 -15.87
N VAL A 142 -6.84 -0.04 -16.37
CA VAL A 142 -5.70 0.82 -16.71
C VAL A 142 -5.27 0.51 -18.13
N THR A 143 -5.09 1.55 -18.93
CA THR A 143 -4.61 1.43 -20.32
C THR A 143 -3.27 2.12 -20.46
N LEU A 144 -2.29 1.36 -20.93
CA LEU A 144 -0.98 1.84 -21.37
C LEU A 144 -1.00 1.97 -22.89
N SER A 145 -0.94 3.20 -23.40
CA SER A 145 -0.79 3.50 -24.83
C SER A 145 0.62 3.99 -25.14
N ARG A 146 1.07 3.81 -26.38
CA ARG A 146 2.44 4.10 -26.81
C ARG A 146 2.46 4.65 -28.23
N SER A 147 3.54 5.36 -28.57
CA SER A 147 3.86 5.79 -29.93
C SER A 147 5.20 5.19 -30.37
N GLY A 148 5.21 3.91 -30.78
CA GLY A 148 6.31 3.36 -31.58
C GLY A 148 7.46 2.62 -30.88
N ILE A 149 7.32 2.12 -29.64
CA ILE A 149 8.32 1.20 -29.04
C ILE A 149 7.69 -0.08 -28.45
N THR A 150 8.32 -1.20 -28.81
CA THR A 150 8.05 -2.58 -28.37
C THR A 150 8.74 -2.89 -27.04
N GLU A 151 8.17 -3.79 -26.25
CA GLU A 151 8.76 -4.42 -25.05
C GLU A 151 8.37 -3.80 -23.69
N LEU A 152 7.05 -3.68 -23.45
CA LEU A 152 6.50 -3.71 -22.08
C LEU A 152 6.78 -5.08 -21.48
N CYS A 153 7.25 -5.14 -20.24
CA CYS A 153 7.52 -6.41 -19.55
C CYS A 153 6.58 -6.58 -18.35
N SER A 154 6.49 -5.58 -17.49
CA SER A 154 5.64 -5.67 -16.29
C SER A 154 4.91 -4.36 -15.97
N LEU A 155 3.75 -4.51 -15.32
CA LEU A 155 2.92 -3.43 -14.80
C LEU A 155 2.52 -3.78 -13.36
N TYR A 156 2.88 -2.93 -12.41
CA TYR A 156 2.45 -3.10 -11.03
C TYR A 156 1.53 -1.96 -10.65
N ILE A 157 0.30 -2.30 -10.26
CA ILE A 157 -0.72 -1.32 -9.84
C ILE A 157 -0.73 -1.25 -8.32
N ASN A 158 -0.53 -0.06 -7.78
CA ASN A 158 -0.45 0.15 -6.33
C ASN A 158 -1.81 -0.04 -5.65
N GLY A 159 -1.90 -1.00 -4.73
CA GLY A 159 -3.03 -1.22 -3.82
C GLY A 159 -2.95 -0.46 -2.49
N GLY A 160 -1.79 0.12 -2.18
CA GLY A 160 -1.42 0.82 -0.95
C GLY A 160 -0.44 0.01 -0.10
N ARG A 161 0.11 0.63 0.95
CA ARG A 161 0.85 -0.08 2.02
C ARG A 161 0.00 -0.21 3.27
N ASN A 162 0.20 -1.26 4.07
CA ASN A 162 -0.53 -1.43 5.32
C ASN A 162 -0.06 -0.43 6.39
N VAL A 163 -0.83 0.63 6.64
CA VAL A 163 -0.49 1.67 7.63
C VAL A 163 -0.92 1.31 9.06
N ALA A 164 -1.73 0.26 9.24
CA ALA A 164 -2.23 -0.15 10.56
C ALA A 164 -1.25 -1.06 11.33
N LEU A 165 -0.27 -1.66 10.65
CA LEU A 165 0.64 -2.64 11.21
C LEU A 165 1.35 -2.13 12.48
N LYS A 166 1.18 -2.87 13.58
CA LYS A 166 1.71 -2.61 14.93
C LYS A 166 1.35 -1.23 15.50
N GLN A 167 0.31 -0.59 14.98
CA GLN A 167 -0.22 0.65 15.53
C GLN A 167 -0.97 0.41 16.84
N SER A 168 -1.26 1.51 17.56
CA SER A 168 -1.92 1.42 18.86
C SER A 168 -3.40 1.05 18.70
N ALA A 169 -3.77 -0.15 19.16
CA ALA A 169 -5.13 -0.65 19.10
C ALA A 169 -5.80 -0.76 20.48
N ALA A 170 -7.11 -0.51 20.53
CA ALA A 170 -7.93 -0.62 21.73
C ALA A 170 -9.28 -1.28 21.41
N GLN A 171 -9.96 -1.81 22.44
CA GLN A 171 -11.28 -2.40 22.28
C GLN A 171 -12.14 -2.18 23.53
N SER A 172 -13.46 -2.22 23.34
CA SER A 172 -14.47 -1.98 24.39
C SER A 172 -14.29 -2.82 25.66
N SER A 173 -13.93 -4.08 25.49
CA SER A 173 -13.81 -5.09 26.54
C SER A 173 -13.04 -6.28 25.99
N ARG A 174 -12.71 -7.25 26.85
CA ARG A 174 -12.01 -8.48 26.46
C ARG A 174 -12.65 -9.69 27.11
N LEU A 175 -12.77 -10.79 26.37
CA LEU A 175 -13.18 -12.09 26.91
C LEU A 175 -12.14 -12.63 27.93
N LEU A 176 -12.59 -13.12 29.10
CA LEU A 176 -11.78 -13.65 30.23
C LEU A 176 -12.31 -15.03 30.69
N PRO A 177 -11.49 -15.96 31.30
CA PRO A 177 -10.16 -15.74 31.92
C PRO A 177 -8.90 -16.47 31.32
N ALA A 178 -7.73 -15.93 31.72
CA ALA A 178 -6.34 -16.41 31.92
C ALA A 178 -5.34 -16.90 30.83
N THR A 179 -5.59 -17.83 29.89
CA THR A 179 -4.50 -18.29 28.97
C THR A 179 -4.45 -17.57 27.62
N ASN A 180 -5.56 -16.93 27.27
CA ASN A 180 -5.89 -16.56 25.90
C ASN A 180 -5.96 -15.05 25.79
N ALA A 181 -4.97 -14.47 25.12
CA ALA A 181 -4.75 -13.04 25.15
C ALA A 181 -5.54 -12.33 24.05
N TRP A 182 -6.88 -12.44 23.96
CA TRP A 182 -7.77 -11.79 22.97
C TRP A 182 -7.65 -10.25 22.88
N LEU A 183 -6.46 -9.74 22.57
CA LEU A 183 -6.01 -8.38 22.76
C LEU A 183 -6.24 -7.61 21.47
N ALA A 184 -6.62 -6.34 21.61
CA ALA A 184 -6.86 -5.45 20.48
C ALA A 184 -5.72 -5.42 19.45
N ARG A 185 -4.46 -5.54 19.91
CA ARG A 185 -3.27 -5.52 19.04
C ARG A 185 -3.18 -6.68 18.06
N TYR A 186 -3.91 -7.78 18.28
CA TYR A 186 -3.86 -8.93 17.38
C TYR A 186 -4.55 -8.71 16.04
N ALA A 187 -5.36 -7.66 15.90
CA ALA A 187 -5.91 -7.28 14.60
C ALA A 187 -4.94 -6.41 13.77
N VAL A 188 -3.73 -6.15 14.25
CA VAL A 188 -2.73 -5.33 13.55
C VAL A 188 -1.33 -5.92 13.74
N ASP A 189 -1.22 -7.23 13.90
CA ASP A 189 0.05 -7.89 14.21
C ASP A 189 0.72 -8.54 12.99
N GLY A 190 0.08 -8.49 11.83
CA GLY A 190 0.56 -9.06 10.57
C GLY A 190 0.09 -10.51 10.32
N THR A 191 -0.77 -11.08 11.17
CA THR A 191 -1.20 -12.48 11.09
C THR A 191 -2.57 -12.64 10.41
N THR A 192 -2.60 -12.79 9.09
CA THR A 192 -3.86 -12.90 8.31
C THR A 192 -4.57 -14.25 8.38
N GLY A 193 -3.88 -15.32 8.82
CA GLY A 193 -4.42 -16.68 8.94
C GLY A 193 -4.94 -17.05 10.34
N GLY A 194 -5.12 -16.06 11.21
CA GLY A 194 -5.50 -16.26 12.61
C GLY A 194 -6.94 -16.75 12.79
N ASN A 195 -7.16 -17.66 13.74
CA ASN A 195 -8.52 -18.12 14.08
C ASN A 195 -8.74 -18.34 15.59
N ASN A 196 -7.77 -17.97 16.42
CA ASN A 196 -7.75 -18.26 17.84
C ASN A 196 -7.37 -17.03 18.66
N SER A 197 -7.25 -17.24 19.97
CA SER A 197 -7.04 -16.15 20.92
C SER A 197 -5.68 -15.46 20.89
N LEU A 198 -4.70 -16.02 20.17
CA LEU A 198 -3.36 -15.47 20.03
C LEU A 198 -3.19 -14.66 18.75
N THR A 199 -4.19 -14.69 17.86
CA THR A 199 -4.15 -14.13 16.50
C THR A 199 -5.42 -13.37 16.15
N CYS A 200 -6.36 -13.25 17.09
CA CYS A 200 -7.61 -12.52 16.87
C CYS A 200 -7.99 -11.75 18.14
N THR A 201 -8.71 -10.65 17.94
CA THR A 201 -9.38 -9.89 18.98
C THR A 201 -10.70 -10.55 19.35
N HIS A 202 -11.20 -10.26 20.56
CA HIS A 202 -12.54 -10.69 20.98
C HIS A 202 -13.05 -9.84 22.14
N THR A 203 -14.18 -9.14 21.94
CA THR A 203 -14.84 -8.40 23.02
C THR A 203 -15.67 -9.33 23.89
N ALA A 204 -15.86 -8.96 25.17
CA ALA A 204 -16.61 -9.80 26.10
C ALA A 204 -18.06 -10.02 25.63
N PRO A 205 -18.62 -11.25 25.78
CA PRO A 205 -20.03 -11.52 25.55
C PRO A 205 -20.91 -10.87 26.63
N ASP A 206 -22.23 -10.95 26.41
CA ASP A 206 -23.27 -10.55 27.37
C ASP A 206 -23.16 -9.09 27.85
N ARG A 207 -22.63 -8.23 26.98
CA ARG A 207 -22.54 -6.78 27.22
C ARG A 207 -23.81 -6.07 26.69
N PRO A 208 -24.34 -5.08 27.42
CA PRO A 208 -25.52 -4.33 27.00
C PRO A 208 -25.22 -3.34 25.86
N THR A 209 -23.96 -3.11 25.53
CA THR A 209 -23.50 -2.16 24.50
C THR A 209 -22.73 -2.87 23.39
N PRO A 210 -22.84 -2.43 22.13
CA PRO A 210 -22.08 -3.00 21.02
C PRO A 210 -20.57 -3.01 21.26
N GLY A 211 -19.95 -4.16 21.00
CA GLY A 211 -18.50 -4.30 20.97
C GLY A 211 -17.86 -3.41 19.91
N TRP A 212 -16.79 -2.73 20.28
CA TRP A 212 -16.01 -1.88 19.39
C TRP A 212 -14.51 -2.17 19.49
N TRP A 213 -13.80 -1.87 18.41
CA TRP A 213 -12.34 -1.90 18.28
C TRP A 213 -11.86 -0.64 17.56
N THR A 214 -10.70 -0.12 17.93
CA THR A 214 -10.06 1.03 17.28
C THR A 214 -8.59 0.79 17.03
N VAL A 215 -8.06 1.46 16.00
CA VAL A 215 -6.62 1.66 15.80
C VAL A 215 -6.34 3.14 15.61
N THR A 216 -5.31 3.63 16.30
CA THR A 216 -4.83 5.01 16.21
C THR A 216 -3.46 5.02 15.56
N PHE A 217 -3.31 5.81 14.51
CA PHE A 217 -2.07 5.92 13.76
C PHE A 217 -1.15 6.96 14.38
N SER A 218 0.11 6.60 14.59
CA SER A 218 1.14 7.55 15.04
C SER A 218 1.39 8.68 14.03
N GLN A 219 1.05 8.43 12.77
CA GLN A 219 1.13 9.39 11.68
C GLN A 219 -0.11 9.23 10.81
N ALA A 220 -0.81 10.33 10.55
CA ALA A 220 -2.03 10.28 9.75
C ALA A 220 -1.75 9.79 8.32
N ALA A 221 -2.72 9.14 7.69
CA ALA A 221 -2.55 8.52 6.38
C ALA A 221 -3.78 8.74 5.48
N TYR A 222 -3.55 8.81 4.17
CA TYR A 222 -4.62 8.79 3.17
C TYR A 222 -4.97 7.33 2.84
N ILE A 223 -6.17 6.91 3.22
CA ILE A 223 -6.60 5.53 3.12
C ILE A 223 -7.29 5.27 1.77
N THR A 224 -6.92 4.18 1.10
CA THR A 224 -7.47 3.77 -0.20
C THR A 224 -8.46 2.62 -0.06
N ARG A 225 -8.18 1.64 0.81
CA ARG A 225 -9.05 0.47 1.04
C ARG A 225 -8.74 -0.21 2.37
N PHE A 226 -9.67 -1.07 2.79
CA PHE A 226 -9.54 -1.94 3.95
C PHE A 226 -9.67 -3.39 3.51
N LEU A 227 -8.88 -4.28 4.11
CA LEU A 227 -9.08 -5.72 4.07
C LEU A 227 -9.15 -6.24 5.50
N ILE A 228 -10.29 -6.83 5.85
CA ILE A 228 -10.61 -7.26 7.21
C ILE A 228 -10.73 -8.77 7.23
N TYR A 229 -9.82 -9.45 7.92
CA TYR A 229 -9.88 -10.87 8.16
C TYR A 229 -10.79 -11.15 9.36
N ASN A 230 -11.87 -11.87 9.08
CA ASN A 230 -12.87 -12.24 10.07
C ASN A 230 -12.43 -13.50 10.84
N ARG A 231 -13.07 -13.75 11.98
CA ARG A 231 -12.86 -15.00 12.72
C ARG A 231 -13.60 -16.16 12.04
N ASN A 232 -12.84 -17.04 11.40
CA ASN A 232 -13.33 -18.24 10.69
C ASN A 232 -12.97 -19.57 11.40
N GLY A 233 -12.74 -19.55 12.72
CA GLY A 233 -12.20 -20.68 13.48
C GLY A 233 -13.20 -21.74 13.92
N ASP A 234 -12.92 -22.26 15.12
CA ASP A 234 -13.60 -23.30 15.92
C ASP A 234 -15.15 -23.27 15.99
N CYS A 235 -15.79 -22.21 15.55
CA CYS A 235 -17.23 -21.96 15.65
C CYS A 235 -17.93 -21.80 14.29
N GLY A 236 -17.21 -21.98 13.18
CA GLY A 236 -17.76 -21.93 11.82
C GLY A 236 -18.54 -20.65 11.52
N GLN A 237 -19.67 -20.78 10.80
CA GLN A 237 -20.48 -19.65 10.35
C GLN A 237 -20.97 -18.74 11.50
N GLY A 238 -21.30 -19.31 12.66
CA GLY A 238 -21.83 -18.54 13.78
C GLY A 238 -20.86 -17.50 14.35
N CYS A 239 -19.56 -17.70 14.17
CA CYS A 239 -18.56 -16.67 14.49
C CYS A 239 -18.41 -15.64 13.40
N LYS A 240 -18.44 -16.07 12.13
CA LYS A 240 -18.34 -15.15 10.99
C LYS A 240 -19.49 -14.15 10.96
N ASP A 241 -20.69 -14.62 11.27
CA ASP A 241 -21.90 -13.80 11.29
C ASP A 241 -21.82 -12.63 12.30
N ARG A 242 -20.94 -12.70 13.30
CA ARG A 242 -20.77 -11.61 14.28
C ARG A 242 -20.18 -10.35 13.67
N LEU A 243 -19.47 -10.46 12.55
CA LEU A 243 -18.94 -9.30 11.85
C LEU A 243 -19.94 -8.73 10.84
N ALA A 244 -20.98 -9.46 10.45
CA ALA A 244 -21.98 -8.95 9.50
C ALA A 244 -22.68 -7.68 10.06
N GLY A 245 -22.93 -6.71 9.18
CA GLY A 245 -23.57 -5.44 9.53
C GLY A 245 -22.68 -4.46 10.31
N PHE A 246 -21.38 -4.70 10.40
CA PHE A 246 -20.47 -3.81 11.13
C PHE A 246 -20.49 -2.37 10.57
N THR A 247 -20.23 -1.40 11.45
CA THR A 247 -19.96 -0.02 11.05
C THR A 247 -18.46 0.26 11.17
N LEU A 248 -17.88 0.81 10.11
CA LEU A 248 -16.52 1.34 10.06
C LEU A 248 -16.59 2.86 10.01
N THR A 249 -15.80 3.52 10.85
CA THR A 249 -15.66 4.98 10.84
C THR A 249 -14.20 5.37 10.77
N ALA A 250 -13.90 6.45 10.05
CA ALA A 250 -12.57 7.03 9.95
C ALA A 250 -12.61 8.50 10.33
N ASN A 251 -11.73 8.91 11.23
CA ASN A 251 -11.63 10.29 11.72
C ASN A 251 -10.24 10.87 11.48
N SER A 252 -10.20 12.21 11.40
CA SER A 252 -8.98 13.00 11.39
C SER A 252 -8.73 13.61 12.77
N ASP A 253 -7.53 14.12 12.99
CA ASP A 253 -7.23 14.98 14.14
C ASP A 253 -7.80 16.39 13.96
N SER A 254 -8.15 16.77 12.73
CA SER A 254 -8.82 18.03 12.45
C SER A 254 -10.27 18.01 12.95
N SER A 255 -10.62 18.97 13.81
CA SER A 255 -11.99 19.17 14.29
C SER A 255 -12.98 19.60 13.19
N THR A 256 -12.50 19.96 12.00
CA THR A 256 -13.33 20.37 10.86
C THR A 256 -13.59 19.26 9.86
N ALA A 257 -12.86 18.14 9.94
CA ALA A 257 -13.06 17.02 9.04
C ALA A 257 -14.35 16.28 9.42
N THR A 258 -15.26 16.11 8.46
CA THR A 258 -16.44 15.27 8.66
C THR A 258 -16.03 13.81 8.75
N LEU A 259 -16.49 13.12 9.79
CA LEU A 259 -16.31 11.69 9.99
C LEU A 259 -16.75 10.92 8.74
N TYR A 260 -15.90 10.01 8.25
CA TYR A 260 -16.33 9.03 7.26
C TYR A 260 -17.02 7.86 7.96
N SER A 261 -18.11 7.34 7.39
CA SER A 261 -18.84 6.19 7.91
C SER A 261 -19.22 5.24 6.78
N TYR A 262 -19.01 3.95 7.01
CA TYR A 262 -19.44 2.84 6.18
C TYR A 262 -20.19 1.84 7.06
N THR A 263 -21.28 1.28 6.55
CA THR A 263 -21.98 0.18 7.19
C THR A 263 -22.02 -0.99 6.21
N ASP A 264 -21.56 -2.15 6.65
CA ASP A 264 -21.68 -3.39 5.90
C ASP A 264 -23.16 -3.65 5.59
N PRO A 265 -23.53 -3.94 4.33
CA PRO A 265 -24.92 -4.14 3.94
C PRO A 265 -25.56 -5.37 4.60
N GLY A 266 -24.79 -6.21 5.29
CA GLY A 266 -25.24 -7.45 5.91
C GLY A 266 -25.23 -8.62 4.92
N GLY A 267 -25.87 -9.71 5.34
CA GLY A 267 -25.79 -11.00 4.68
C GLY A 267 -24.99 -12.02 5.51
N PRO A 268 -24.71 -13.22 4.96
CA PRO A 268 -23.93 -14.23 5.65
C PRO A 268 -22.53 -13.71 5.99
N GLY A 269 -22.05 -14.01 7.19
CA GLY A 269 -20.69 -13.68 7.59
C GLY A 269 -19.65 -14.27 6.64
N GLN A 270 -18.69 -13.44 6.21
CA GLN A 270 -17.63 -13.82 5.28
C GLN A 270 -16.31 -14.09 6.00
N ASP A 271 -15.40 -14.82 5.36
CA ASP A 271 -14.06 -15.08 5.91
C ASP A 271 -13.21 -13.81 5.92
N SER A 272 -13.43 -12.92 4.94
CA SER A 272 -12.83 -11.60 4.89
C SER A 272 -13.78 -10.60 4.23
N TYR A 273 -13.56 -9.31 4.50
CA TYR A 273 -14.31 -8.20 3.93
C TYR A 273 -13.35 -7.21 3.30
N THR A 274 -13.63 -6.82 2.06
CA THR A 274 -12.93 -5.73 1.39
C THR A 274 -13.83 -4.50 1.35
N VAL A 275 -13.37 -3.39 1.91
CA VAL A 275 -14.09 -2.12 1.89
C VAL A 275 -13.27 -1.11 1.10
N VAL A 276 -13.79 -0.67 -0.04
CA VAL A 276 -13.27 0.46 -0.80
C VAL A 276 -14.18 1.66 -0.52
N PRO A 277 -13.70 2.72 0.15
CA PRO A 277 -14.54 3.85 0.53
C PRO A 277 -15.22 4.52 -0.65
N SER A 278 -16.54 4.65 -0.56
CA SER A 278 -17.37 5.42 -1.51
C SER A 278 -18.39 6.26 -0.72
N PRO A 279 -18.34 7.61 -0.78
CA PRO A 279 -17.31 8.42 -1.44
C PRO A 279 -15.92 8.20 -0.83
N ARG A 280 -14.85 8.52 -1.57
CA ARG A 280 -13.48 8.38 -1.06
C ARG A 280 -13.27 9.18 0.23
N ILE A 281 -12.40 8.68 1.10
CA ILE A 281 -11.90 9.46 2.24
C ILE A 281 -10.89 10.48 1.70
N SER A 282 -11.22 11.78 1.80
CA SER A 282 -10.43 12.87 1.20
C SER A 282 -9.50 13.59 2.19
N PHE A 283 -9.45 13.13 3.43
CA PHE A 283 -8.65 13.72 4.51
C PHE A 283 -7.65 12.70 5.08
N PRO A 284 -6.53 13.16 5.68
CA PRO A 284 -5.62 12.28 6.38
C PRO A 284 -6.28 11.74 7.66
N VAL A 285 -6.39 10.42 7.74
CA VAL A 285 -7.02 9.67 8.83
C VAL A 285 -6.00 9.45 9.94
N SER A 286 -6.38 9.70 11.19
CA SER A 286 -5.56 9.42 12.37
C SER A 286 -6.10 8.27 13.22
N GLN A 287 -7.38 7.91 13.08
CA GLN A 287 -7.97 6.75 13.75
C GLN A 287 -9.07 6.10 12.91
N ILE A 288 -9.18 4.78 13.07
CA ILE A 288 -10.26 3.96 12.53
C ILE A 288 -10.98 3.30 13.70
N ARG A 289 -12.30 3.19 13.61
CA ARG A 289 -13.14 2.48 14.58
C ARG A 289 -14.12 1.55 13.89
N PHE A 290 -14.18 0.33 14.40
CA PHE A 290 -15.16 -0.69 14.05
C PHE A 290 -16.15 -0.87 15.21
N MET A 291 -17.43 -1.03 14.87
CA MET A 291 -18.50 -1.40 15.80
C MET A 291 -19.28 -2.56 15.22
N THR A 292 -19.58 -3.57 16.04
CA THR A 292 -20.42 -4.69 15.62
C THR A 292 -21.85 -4.23 15.30
N GLY A 293 -22.42 -4.76 14.22
CA GLY A 293 -23.86 -4.66 13.93
C GLY A 293 -24.68 -5.84 14.47
N ASP A 294 -24.00 -6.89 14.93
CA ASP A 294 -24.63 -8.10 15.43
C ASP A 294 -25.28 -7.89 16.81
N SER A 295 -26.46 -8.47 17.00
CA SER A 295 -27.28 -8.34 18.22
C SER A 295 -26.68 -8.96 19.47
N ARG A 296 -25.66 -9.83 19.33
CA ARG A 296 -24.92 -10.39 20.47
C ARG A 296 -23.89 -9.41 21.02
N ASN A 297 -23.67 -8.26 20.37
CA ASN A 297 -22.73 -7.21 20.77
C ASN A 297 -21.26 -7.68 20.88
N ILE A 298 -20.89 -8.76 20.20
CA ILE A 298 -19.52 -9.30 20.20
C ILE A 298 -18.81 -8.90 18.91
N LEU A 299 -17.65 -8.23 19.04
CA LEU A 299 -16.75 -7.97 17.91
C LEU A 299 -15.50 -8.85 18.03
N ALA A 300 -15.15 -9.50 16.93
CA ALA A 300 -13.91 -10.27 16.78
C ALA A 300 -13.33 -10.00 15.39
N LEU A 301 -12.07 -9.58 15.36
CA LEU A 301 -11.29 -9.25 14.17
C LEU A 301 -9.97 -10.01 14.26
N CYS A 302 -9.59 -10.73 13.20
CA CYS A 302 -8.34 -11.48 13.18
C CYS A 302 -7.20 -10.68 12.59
N GLU A 303 -7.45 -9.87 11.55
CA GLU A 303 -6.47 -8.90 11.07
C GLU A 303 -7.20 -7.78 10.33
N VAL A 304 -6.72 -6.54 10.46
CA VAL A 304 -7.25 -5.36 9.78
C VAL A 304 -6.09 -4.70 9.05
N LEU A 305 -5.99 -4.98 7.75
CA LEU A 305 -5.08 -4.25 6.87
C LEU A 305 -5.76 -2.97 6.42
N VAL A 306 -5.12 -1.85 6.70
CA VAL A 306 -5.55 -0.53 6.24
C VAL A 306 -4.55 -0.10 5.19
N PHE A 307 -4.95 -0.16 3.93
CA PHE A 307 -4.08 0.19 2.82
C PHE A 307 -4.20 1.68 2.50
N GLY A 308 -3.06 2.32 2.31
CA GLY A 308 -3.00 3.74 2.01
C GLY A 308 -1.58 4.23 1.84
N GLU A 309 -1.41 5.54 1.99
CA GLU A 309 -0.13 6.22 1.95
C GLU A 309 -0.01 7.20 3.12
N THR A 310 1.15 7.26 3.77
CA THR A 310 1.34 8.16 4.91
C THR A 310 1.24 9.62 4.45
N ASN A 311 0.58 10.47 5.25
CA ASN A 311 0.52 11.90 4.99
C ASN A 311 1.87 12.56 5.36
N CYS A 312 2.78 12.63 4.38
CA CYS A 312 4.07 13.26 4.58
C CYS A 312 4.01 14.79 4.44
N PRO A 313 4.73 15.53 5.29
CA PRO A 313 5.00 16.94 5.03
C PRO A 313 5.62 17.14 3.64
N ALA A 314 5.34 18.28 3.02
CA ALA A 314 5.96 18.62 1.74
C ALA A 314 7.49 18.55 1.84
N GLY A 315 8.12 17.90 0.85
CA GLY A 315 9.56 17.71 0.82
C GLY A 315 10.06 16.47 1.58
N GLN A 316 9.16 15.63 2.11
CA GLN A 316 9.53 14.40 2.80
C GLN A 316 8.91 13.15 2.18
N PHE A 317 9.59 12.02 2.31
CA PHE A 317 9.17 10.72 1.80
C PHE A 317 9.64 9.57 2.70
N GLY A 318 9.18 8.36 2.39
CA GLY A 318 9.52 7.14 3.13
C GLY A 318 8.36 6.60 3.95
N LEU A 319 8.61 5.51 4.68
CA LEU A 319 7.57 4.81 5.45
C LEU A 319 7.02 5.67 6.60
N ARG A 320 7.82 6.61 7.11
CA ARG A 320 7.53 7.53 8.23
C ARG A 320 7.85 8.98 7.89
N CYS A 321 8.02 9.31 6.61
CA CYS A 321 8.42 10.65 6.15
C CYS A 321 9.78 11.09 6.73
N GLU A 322 10.68 10.13 6.94
CA GLU A 322 11.97 10.32 7.59
C GLU A 322 13.06 10.81 6.63
N ARG A 323 12.80 10.76 5.31
CA ARG A 323 13.76 11.12 4.26
C ARG A 323 13.38 12.46 3.62
N GLN A 324 14.37 13.23 3.19
CA GLN A 324 14.19 14.54 2.54
C GLN A 324 14.32 14.40 1.02
N CYS A 325 13.41 15.02 0.27
CA CYS A 325 13.50 15.10 -1.19
C CYS A 325 14.70 15.96 -1.62
N ASN A 326 15.44 15.53 -2.64
CA ASN A 326 16.51 16.34 -3.27
C ASN A 326 16.21 16.56 -4.77
N CYS A 327 15.02 17.06 -5.08
CA CYS A 327 14.58 17.33 -6.46
C CYS A 327 14.98 18.74 -6.93
N VAL A 328 15.06 18.93 -8.25
CA VAL A 328 15.41 20.24 -8.88
C VAL A 328 14.48 21.37 -8.42
N ASP A 329 13.19 21.09 -8.33
CA ASP A 329 12.14 22.04 -7.93
C ASP A 329 12.01 22.21 -6.40
N GLN A 330 12.92 21.62 -5.62
CA GLN A 330 12.97 21.71 -4.15
C GLN A 330 11.66 21.31 -3.46
N GLY A 331 10.76 20.61 -4.15
CA GLY A 331 9.44 20.26 -3.63
C GLY A 331 8.70 19.26 -4.53
N SER A 332 8.10 18.26 -3.88
CA SER A 332 7.30 17.17 -4.47
C SER A 332 8.11 16.07 -5.15
N CYS A 333 8.87 15.31 -4.37
CA CYS A 333 9.17 13.93 -4.72
C CYS A 333 7.95 13.04 -4.50
N PHE A 334 7.98 11.81 -5.02
CA PHE A 334 6.98 10.81 -4.69
C PHE A 334 7.14 10.34 -3.24
N VAL A 335 6.04 10.30 -2.48
CA VAL A 335 6.06 9.93 -1.06
C VAL A 335 6.54 8.48 -0.85
N HIS A 336 6.21 7.58 -1.79
CA HIS A 336 6.55 6.17 -1.69
C HIS A 336 8.04 5.89 -1.91
N SER A 337 8.65 6.53 -2.92
CA SER A 337 10.01 6.21 -3.37
C SER A 337 11.03 7.34 -3.19
N GLY A 338 10.60 8.59 -3.09
CA GLY A 338 11.49 9.75 -3.20
C GLY A 338 11.85 10.11 -4.64
N GLY A 339 11.31 9.38 -5.63
CA GLY A 339 11.53 9.67 -7.04
C GLY A 339 11.12 11.09 -7.40
N CYS A 340 11.97 11.79 -8.15
CA CYS A 340 11.78 13.19 -8.53
C CYS A 340 11.30 13.31 -9.97
N PRO A 341 10.06 13.76 -10.22
CA PRO A 341 9.58 14.01 -11.57
C PRO A 341 10.32 15.14 -12.31
N SER A 342 10.88 16.08 -11.54
CA SER A 342 11.74 17.16 -12.02
C SER A 342 13.21 16.74 -12.20
N GLY A 343 13.57 15.50 -11.86
CA GLY A 343 14.95 15.03 -11.77
C GLY A 343 15.65 15.44 -10.47
N CYS A 344 16.86 14.91 -10.26
CA CYS A 344 17.66 15.20 -9.08
C CYS A 344 18.27 16.61 -9.15
N ALA A 345 18.31 17.28 -8.01
CA ALA A 345 19.02 18.54 -7.86
C ALA A 345 20.53 18.38 -8.15
N VAL A 346 21.20 19.49 -8.46
CA VAL A 346 22.65 19.50 -8.69
C VAL A 346 23.38 18.90 -7.49
N GLY A 347 24.30 17.97 -7.75
CA GLY A 347 25.06 17.26 -6.71
C GLY A 347 24.37 16.00 -6.19
N TYR A 348 23.15 15.69 -6.63
CA TYR A 348 22.41 14.49 -6.23
C TYR A 348 22.19 13.52 -7.41
N THR A 349 22.08 12.23 -7.09
CA THR A 349 21.89 11.13 -8.04
C THR A 349 21.21 9.94 -7.36
N GLY A 350 20.93 8.89 -8.13
CA GLY A 350 20.19 7.70 -7.69
C GLY A 350 18.67 7.85 -7.86
N GLU A 351 17.96 6.74 -7.62
CA GLU A 351 16.50 6.59 -7.78
C GLU A 351 15.71 7.69 -7.03
N ASP A 352 16.11 7.95 -5.79
CA ASP A 352 15.43 8.85 -4.87
C ASP A 352 16.20 10.16 -4.63
N CYS A 353 17.21 10.41 -5.45
CA CYS A 353 18.12 11.54 -5.34
C CYS A 353 18.82 11.66 -3.98
N SER A 354 19.05 10.57 -3.25
CA SER A 354 19.79 10.60 -1.98
C SER A 354 21.29 10.37 -2.14
N GLY A 355 21.74 9.85 -3.29
CA GLY A 355 23.15 9.67 -3.60
C GLY A 355 23.82 11.01 -3.85
N LYS A 356 24.94 11.31 -3.19
CA LYS A 356 25.73 12.50 -3.49
C LYS A 356 26.73 12.19 -4.60
N LEU A 357 26.75 13.03 -5.62
CA LEU A 357 27.90 13.10 -6.51
C LEU A 357 29.06 13.61 -5.67
N LEU A 358 30.09 12.78 -5.47
CA LEU A 358 31.31 13.26 -4.85
C LEU A 358 31.82 14.42 -5.70
N ASP A 359 31.87 15.63 -5.12
CA ASP A 359 32.54 16.77 -5.74
C ASP A 359 33.89 16.28 -6.24
N GLY A 360 34.15 16.54 -7.52
CA GLY A 360 35.16 15.84 -8.29
C GLY A 360 36.47 15.62 -7.54
N LYS A 361 37.05 14.43 -7.73
CA LYS A 361 38.50 14.34 -7.81
C LYS A 361 38.97 15.55 -8.62
N GLU A 362 39.81 16.34 -7.99
CA GLU A 362 40.44 17.53 -8.53
C GLU A 362 40.73 17.31 -10.02
N LYS A 363 40.26 18.24 -10.86
CA LYS A 363 40.92 18.47 -12.14
C LYS A 363 42.36 18.81 -11.79
N ASN A 364 43.25 17.83 -11.87
CA ASN A 364 44.69 18.09 -11.85
C ASN A 364 44.99 18.97 -13.07
N PRO A 365 45.38 20.25 -12.92
CA PRO A 365 45.62 21.13 -14.04
C PRO A 365 47.06 20.96 -14.56
N ASP A 366 47.52 19.71 -14.69
CA ASP A 366 48.85 19.39 -15.22
C ASP A 366 48.79 18.14 -16.10
N PHE A 367 48.22 18.29 -17.30
CA PHE A 367 48.67 17.53 -18.47
C PHE A 367 48.29 18.23 -19.78
N LEU A 368 48.81 19.45 -19.96
CA LEU A 368 49.08 20.04 -21.26
C LEU A 368 50.58 20.35 -21.29
N MET A 369 51.38 19.37 -21.70
CA MET A 369 52.66 19.50 -22.44
C MET A 369 53.45 18.19 -22.32
N ARG A 370 53.28 17.29 -23.30
CA ARG A 370 54.34 16.76 -24.17
C ARG A 370 53.78 15.79 -25.19
#